data_AF-A0A562Q8P5-F1
#
_entry.id   AF-A0A562Q8P5-F1
#
_cell.length_a   1.000
_cell.length_b   1.000
_cell.length_c   1.000
_cell.angle_alpha   90.00
_cell.angle_beta   90.00
_cell.angle_gamma   90.00
#
_symmetry.space_group_name_H-M   'P 1'
#
loop_
_entity.id
_entity.type
_entity.pdbx_description
1 polymer ?
#
loop_
_entity_poly.entity_id
_entity_poly.type
_entity_poly.pdbx_seq_one_letter_code
_entity_poly.pdbx_strand_id
1 'polypeptide(L)'
;MFDALLAEGKDVSAYDHNQLMSAHYDDAELTRIADERIRTFQQDSACEAGIFHHLITLPTYHTAALSTDNLAKGYFAEEGMLAYVKGVQRQEIRQGIACVKHQNMAGSDMGDDHKEYFAGEAALKAEGKNNTMNQFH
;
A
#
# COMPACT_ATOMS: atom_id res chain seq x y z
N MET A 1 23.03 -7.76 9.93
CA MET A 1 22.87 -8.80 10.97
C MET A 1 23.92 -9.87 10.87
N PHE A 2 24.18 -10.44 9.69
CA PHE A 2 25.20 -11.47 9.47
C PHE A 2 26.53 -11.13 10.14
N ASP A 3 27.12 -9.96 9.82
CA ASP A 3 28.41 -9.55 10.38
C ASP A 3 28.40 -9.38 11.90
N ALA A 4 27.28 -8.91 12.45
CA ALA A 4 27.13 -8.76 13.90
C ALA A 4 27.13 -10.12 14.61
N LEU A 5 26.39 -11.11 14.07
CA LEU A 5 26.38 -12.46 14.62
C LEU A 5 27.74 -13.15 14.45
N LEU A 6 28.41 -12.96 13.31
CA LEU A 6 29.77 -13.45 13.08
C LEU A 6 30.76 -12.87 14.10
N ALA A 7 30.68 -11.56 14.38
CA ALA A 7 31.51 -10.90 15.39
C ALA A 7 31.20 -11.35 16.82
N GLU A 8 29.96 -11.74 17.10
CA GLU A 8 29.54 -12.39 18.35
C GLU A 8 29.99 -13.87 18.45
N GLY A 9 30.61 -14.42 17.40
CA GLY A 9 31.07 -15.81 17.36
C GLY A 9 29.95 -16.84 17.10
N LYS A 10 28.78 -16.39 16.62
CA LYS A 10 27.68 -17.28 16.24
C LYS A 10 27.96 -17.92 14.88
N ASP A 11 27.51 -19.17 14.71
CA ASP A 11 27.62 -19.88 13.45
C ASP A 11 26.69 -19.27 12.40
N VAL A 12 27.29 -18.76 11.32
CA VAL A 12 26.60 -18.18 10.17
C VAL A 12 26.91 -18.94 8.87
N SER A 13 27.54 -20.12 8.97
CA SER A 13 27.97 -20.91 7.81
C SER A 13 26.83 -21.36 6.89
N ALA A 14 25.60 -21.40 7.41
CA ALA A 14 24.40 -21.70 6.64
C ALA A 14 23.95 -20.57 5.69
N TYR A 15 24.50 -19.36 5.83
CA TYR A 15 24.08 -18.18 5.08
C TYR A 15 25.12 -17.77 4.04
N ASP A 16 24.68 -17.57 2.79
CA ASP A 16 25.48 -16.89 1.78
C ASP A 16 25.32 -15.37 1.95
N HIS A 17 26.43 -14.70 2.28
CA HIS A 17 26.50 -13.25 2.48
C HIS A 17 25.97 -12.45 1.26
N ASN A 18 26.09 -12.97 0.04
CA ASN A 18 25.62 -12.28 -1.17
C ASN A 18 24.13 -12.53 -1.48
N GLN A 19 23.47 -13.44 -0.75
CA GLN A 19 22.09 -13.86 -1.00
C GLN A 19 21.20 -13.70 0.23
N LEU A 20 21.55 -12.79 1.15
CA LEU A 20 20.80 -12.59 2.40
C LEU A 20 19.34 -12.16 2.20
N MET A 21 18.99 -11.62 1.03
CA MET A 21 17.61 -11.24 0.66
C MET A 21 16.87 -12.34 -0.13
N SER A 22 17.46 -13.53 -0.26
CA SER A 22 16.82 -14.67 -0.93
C SER A 22 15.66 -15.20 -0.09
N ALA A 23 14.54 -15.51 -0.75
CA ALA A 23 13.37 -16.11 -0.10
C ALA A 23 13.67 -17.41 0.64
N HIS A 24 14.77 -18.10 0.30
CA HIS A 24 15.24 -19.28 1.03
C HIS A 24 15.49 -19.00 2.52
N TYR A 25 15.81 -17.75 2.87
CA TYR A 25 16.12 -17.34 4.23
C TYR A 25 14.98 -16.60 4.94
N ASP A 26 13.80 -16.44 4.34
CA ASP A 26 12.70 -15.64 4.91
C ASP A 26 12.32 -16.10 6.33
N ASP A 27 12.29 -17.42 6.56
CA ASP A 27 11.95 -18.01 7.87
C ASP A 27 13.18 -18.32 8.75
N ALA A 28 14.39 -18.01 8.27
CA ALA A 28 15.61 -18.34 8.98
C ALA A 28 15.83 -17.47 10.22
N GLU A 29 16.60 -17.99 11.18
CA GLU A 29 16.89 -17.28 12.43
C GLU A 29 17.51 -15.90 12.18
N LEU A 30 18.46 -15.81 11.24
CA LEU A 30 19.10 -14.55 10.86
C LEU A 30 18.08 -13.48 10.45
N THR A 31 17.09 -13.86 9.63
CA THR A 31 16.05 -12.96 9.12
C THR A 31 15.10 -12.56 10.23
N ARG A 32 14.68 -13.48 11.09
CA ARG A 32 13.81 -13.17 12.25
C ARG A 32 14.45 -12.15 13.19
N ILE A 33 15.77 -12.25 13.41
CA ILE A 33 16.50 -11.26 14.21
C ILE A 33 16.57 -9.91 13.49
N ALA A 34 16.79 -9.92 12.17
CA ALA A 34 16.80 -8.70 11.36
C ALA A 34 15.43 -8.00 11.37
N ASP A 35 14.35 -8.76 11.18
CA ASP A 35 12.98 -8.26 11.20
C ASP A 35 12.61 -7.62 12.52
N GLU A 36 12.99 -8.25 13.64
CA GLU A 36 12.71 -7.67 14.96
C GLU A 36 13.44 -6.33 15.16
N ARG A 37 14.68 -6.21 14.69
CA ARG A 37 15.40 -4.92 14.73
C ARG A 37 14.79 -3.88 13.78
N ILE A 38 14.34 -4.29 12.60
CA ILE A 38 13.67 -3.38 11.64
C ILE A 38 12.33 -2.90 12.22
N ARG A 39 11.58 -3.80 12.89
CA ARG A 39 10.31 -3.50 13.55
C ARG A 39 10.44 -2.42 14.61
N THR A 40 11.52 -2.42 15.39
CA THR A 40 11.76 -1.41 16.45
C THR A 40 12.60 -0.23 16.00
N PHE A 41 13.23 -0.28 14.82
CA PHE A 41 14.22 0.69 14.35
C PHE A 41 13.82 2.16 14.56
N GLN A 42 12.61 2.56 14.13
CA GLN A 42 12.16 3.95 14.26
C GLN A 42 12.01 4.37 15.73
N GLN A 43 11.42 3.50 16.55
CA GLN A 43 11.21 3.77 17.97
C GLN A 43 12.55 3.86 18.72
N ASP A 44 13.43 2.88 18.51
CA ASP A 44 14.72 2.81 19.18
C ASP A 44 15.62 3.97 18.76
N SER A 45 15.67 4.31 17.46
CA SER A 45 16.49 5.42 16.99
C SER A 45 15.96 6.80 17.41
N ALA A 46 14.65 6.94 17.60
CA ALA A 46 14.09 8.14 18.23
C ALA A 46 14.49 8.25 19.71
N CYS A 47 14.42 7.14 20.46
CA CYS A 47 14.74 7.09 21.89
C CYS A 47 16.24 7.26 22.17
N GLU A 48 17.09 6.49 21.50
CA GLU A 48 18.52 6.35 21.82
C GLU A 48 19.41 7.35 21.07
N ALA A 49 18.99 7.77 19.87
CA ALA A 49 19.79 8.63 18.99
C ALA A 49 19.13 9.98 18.69
N GLY A 50 17.92 10.23 19.21
CA GLY A 50 17.21 11.50 19.03
C GLY A 50 16.74 11.75 17.58
N ILE A 51 16.57 10.69 16.77
CA ILE A 51 16.05 10.83 15.40
C ILE A 51 14.55 11.15 15.48
N PHE A 52 14.18 12.40 15.20
CA PHE A 52 12.78 12.84 15.29
C PHE A 52 12.05 12.86 13.94
N HIS A 53 12.76 12.70 12.83
CA HIS A 53 12.18 12.70 11.48
C HIS A 53 12.57 11.44 10.73
N HIS A 54 11.60 10.57 10.49
CA HIS A 54 11.76 9.37 9.67
C HIS A 54 11.07 9.57 8.32
N LEU A 55 11.77 9.22 7.24
CA LEU A 55 11.24 9.28 5.90
C LEU A 55 11.66 8.03 5.12
N ILE A 56 10.72 7.44 4.41
CA ILE A 56 11.01 6.56 3.28
C ILE A 56 10.91 7.44 2.05
N THR A 57 11.96 7.49 1.22
CA THR A 57 12.03 8.43 0.10
C THR A 57 11.03 8.11 -1.02
N LEU A 58 10.90 6.82 -1.36
CA LEU A 58 10.12 6.36 -2.51
C LEU A 58 9.08 5.26 -2.17
N PRO A 59 8.35 5.31 -1.03
CA PRO A 59 7.40 4.26 -0.67
C PRO A 59 6.26 4.16 -1.69
N THR A 60 5.78 5.30 -2.19
CA THR A 60 4.72 5.36 -3.20
C THR A 60 5.16 4.78 -4.54
N TYR A 61 6.42 5.03 -4.96
CA TYR A 61 6.92 4.49 -6.23
C TYR A 61 6.93 2.97 -6.21
N HIS A 62 7.51 2.35 -5.17
CA HIS A 62 7.60 0.90 -5.06
C HIS A 62 6.22 0.25 -4.91
N THR A 63 5.35 0.82 -4.08
CA THR A 63 4.02 0.24 -3.83
C THR A 63 3.09 0.39 -5.04
N ALA A 64 3.13 1.50 -5.78
CA ALA A 64 2.36 1.67 -7.00
C ALA A 64 2.86 0.77 -8.14
N ALA A 65 4.18 0.62 -8.30
CA ALA A 65 4.76 -0.29 -9.29
C ALA A 65 4.37 -1.75 -8.99
N LEU A 66 4.51 -2.19 -7.74
CA LEU A 66 4.16 -3.55 -7.32
C LEU A 66 2.66 -3.83 -7.45
N SER A 67 1.80 -2.92 -7.01
CA SER A 67 0.34 -3.10 -7.11
C SER A 67 -0.13 -3.19 -8.56
N THR A 68 0.47 -2.39 -9.45
CA THR A 68 0.18 -2.40 -10.89
C THR A 68 0.65 -3.70 -11.54
N ASP A 69 1.86 -4.16 -11.24
CA ASP A 69 2.41 -5.42 -11.76
C ASP A 69 1.57 -6.63 -11.34
N ASN A 70 1.22 -6.72 -10.05
CA ASN A 70 0.36 -7.80 -9.53
C ASN A 70 -1.04 -7.77 -10.14
N LEU A 71 -1.63 -6.58 -10.29
CA LEU A 71 -2.93 -6.44 -10.94
C LEU A 71 -2.86 -6.87 -12.42
N ALA A 72 -1.86 -6.43 -13.16
CA ALA A 72 -1.70 -6.78 -14.57
C ALA A 72 -1.54 -8.30 -14.76
N LYS A 73 -0.73 -8.95 -13.91
CA LYS A 73 -0.53 -10.41 -13.92
C LYS A 73 -1.84 -11.17 -13.75
N GLY A 74 -2.69 -10.77 -12.79
CA GLY A 74 -3.99 -11.43 -12.58
C GLY A 74 -5.01 -11.08 -13.67
N TYR A 75 -5.11 -9.79 -14.01
CA TYR A 75 -6.13 -9.26 -14.90
C TYR A 75 -6.00 -9.73 -16.34
N PHE A 76 -4.77 -9.90 -16.84
CA PHE A 76 -4.51 -10.39 -18.19
C PHE A 76 -4.23 -11.90 -18.26
N ALA A 77 -4.26 -12.60 -17.12
CA ALA A 77 -4.22 -14.07 -17.05
C ALA A 77 -5.64 -14.63 -16.83
N GLU A 78 -5.75 -15.76 -16.12
CA GLU A 78 -7.01 -16.49 -15.97
C GLU A 78 -8.04 -15.80 -15.06
N GLU A 79 -7.60 -14.93 -14.13
CA GLU A 79 -8.52 -14.27 -13.19
C GLU A 79 -9.37 -13.18 -13.85
N GLY A 80 -8.86 -12.52 -14.90
CA GLY A 80 -9.59 -11.46 -15.59
C GLY A 80 -10.04 -10.34 -14.64
N MET A 81 -11.29 -9.91 -14.81
CA MET A 81 -11.92 -8.89 -13.94
C MET A 81 -11.92 -9.26 -12.44
N LEU A 82 -11.83 -10.55 -12.08
CA LEU A 82 -11.81 -10.98 -10.69
C LEU A 82 -10.59 -10.44 -9.95
N ALA A 83 -9.44 -10.31 -10.61
CA ALA A 83 -8.22 -9.73 -10.03
C ALA A 83 -8.49 -8.31 -9.51
N TYR A 84 -9.16 -7.49 -10.31
CA TYR A 84 -9.52 -6.11 -9.94
C TYR A 84 -10.57 -6.08 -8.82
N VAL A 85 -11.69 -6.81 -8.99
CA VAL A 85 -12.80 -6.78 -8.02
C VAL A 85 -12.35 -7.32 -6.65
N LYS A 86 -11.59 -8.41 -6.62
CA LYS A 86 -11.14 -9.06 -5.37
C LYS A 86 -9.96 -8.34 -4.73
N GLY A 87 -8.97 -7.94 -5.53
CA GLY A 87 -7.71 -7.36 -5.05
C GLY A 87 -7.78 -5.87 -4.76
N VAL A 88 -8.63 -5.13 -5.46
CA VAL A 88 -8.76 -3.66 -5.31
C VAL A 88 -10.11 -3.31 -4.71
N GLN A 89 -11.19 -3.43 -5.48
CA GLN A 89 -12.48 -2.82 -5.12
C GLN A 89 -13.06 -3.36 -3.80
N ARG A 90 -13.06 -4.69 -3.58
CA ARG A 90 -13.53 -5.28 -2.31
C ARG A 90 -12.64 -4.92 -1.12
N GLN A 91 -11.34 -4.71 -1.34
CA GLN A 91 -10.42 -4.30 -0.27
C GLN A 91 -10.67 -2.83 0.12
N GLU A 92 -10.84 -1.95 -0.87
CA GLU A 92 -11.19 -0.55 -0.61
C GLU A 92 -12.48 -0.42 0.21
N ILE A 93 -13.52 -1.19 -0.15
CA ILE A 93 -14.78 -1.21 0.61
C ILE A 93 -14.56 -1.67 2.06
N ARG A 94 -13.84 -2.78 2.27
CA ARG A 94 -13.63 -3.35 3.61
C ARG A 94 -12.78 -2.46 4.52
N GLN A 95 -11.84 -1.73 3.93
CA GLN A 95 -10.93 -0.84 4.66
C GLN A 95 -11.47 0.60 4.74
N GLY A 96 -12.64 0.89 4.16
CA GLY A 96 -13.22 2.23 4.17
C GLY A 96 -12.42 3.25 3.35
N ILE A 97 -11.73 2.81 2.31
CA ILE A 97 -10.92 3.69 1.45
C ILE A 97 -11.86 4.48 0.55
N ALA A 98 -11.82 5.82 0.68
CA ALA A 98 -12.71 6.72 -0.04
C ALA A 98 -12.55 6.65 -1.57
N CYS A 99 -11.42 6.15 -2.08
CA CYS A 99 -11.17 5.98 -3.52
C CYS A 99 -12.17 5.05 -4.23
N VAL A 100 -12.86 4.14 -3.53
CA VAL A 100 -13.94 3.35 -4.15
C VAL A 100 -15.01 4.27 -4.75
N LYS A 101 -15.21 5.41 -4.09
CA LYS A 101 -16.07 6.53 -4.44
C LYS A 101 -15.27 7.59 -5.23
N HIS A 102 -14.61 7.16 -6.31
CA HIS A 102 -13.61 7.96 -7.03
C HIS A 102 -14.15 9.28 -7.61
N GLN A 103 -15.43 9.38 -7.94
CA GLN A 103 -16.05 10.65 -8.41
C GLN A 103 -16.07 11.70 -7.30
N ASN A 104 -16.54 11.31 -6.10
CA ASN A 104 -16.55 12.19 -4.93
C ASN A 104 -15.12 12.57 -4.51
N MET A 105 -14.19 11.60 -4.52
CA MET A 105 -12.76 11.89 -4.30
C MET A 105 -12.16 12.85 -5.33
N ALA A 106 -12.66 12.85 -6.57
CA ALA A 106 -12.27 13.81 -7.61
C ALA A 106 -13.01 15.16 -7.49
N GLY A 107 -13.88 15.32 -6.50
CA GLY A 107 -14.60 16.56 -6.22
C GLY A 107 -15.89 16.76 -7.01
N SER A 108 -16.51 15.69 -7.54
CA SER A 108 -17.78 15.80 -8.29
C SER A 108 -18.86 16.52 -7.49
N ASP A 109 -18.98 16.17 -6.21
CA ASP A 109 -20.08 16.62 -5.34
C ASP A 109 -19.93 18.13 -5.06
N MET A 110 -18.70 18.59 -4.82
CA MET A 110 -18.40 20.03 -4.70
C MET A 110 -18.74 20.79 -5.99
N GLY A 111 -18.48 20.18 -7.14
CA GLY A 111 -18.82 20.77 -8.43
C GLY A 111 -20.33 20.85 -8.64
N ASP A 112 -21.10 19.87 -8.18
CA ASP A 112 -22.55 19.86 -8.31
C ASP A 112 -23.23 20.83 -7.34
N ASP A 113 -22.77 20.91 -6.09
CA ASP A 113 -23.20 21.93 -5.13
C ASP A 113 -22.99 23.35 -5.68
N HIS A 114 -21.84 23.59 -6.30
CA HIS A 114 -21.54 24.87 -6.93
C HIS A 114 -22.50 25.19 -8.08
N LYS A 115 -22.77 24.22 -8.97
CA LYS A 115 -23.73 24.43 -10.08
C LYS A 115 -25.14 24.68 -9.57
N GLU A 116 -25.57 23.94 -8.54
CA GLU A 116 -26.89 24.11 -7.95
C GLU A 116 -27.04 25.49 -7.30
N TYR A 117 -26.01 25.99 -6.62
CA TYR A 117 -26.00 27.35 -6.09
C TYR A 117 -26.20 28.42 -7.18
N PHE A 118 -25.61 28.26 -8.37
CA PHE A 118 -25.69 29.26 -9.45
C PHE A 118 -26.89 29.10 -10.39
N ALA A 119 -27.28 27.87 -10.71
CA ALA A 119 -28.27 27.57 -11.75
C ALA A 119 -29.57 26.94 -11.21
N GLY A 120 -29.64 26.63 -9.91
CA GLY A 120 -30.79 26.00 -9.28
C GLY A 120 -31.22 24.73 -10.00
N GLU A 121 -32.51 24.64 -10.32
CA GLU A 121 -33.10 23.47 -11.01
C GLU A 121 -32.53 23.22 -12.42
N ALA A 122 -31.91 24.22 -13.06
CA ALA A 122 -31.30 24.08 -14.38
C ALA A 122 -29.85 23.53 -14.33
N ALA A 123 -29.32 23.26 -13.14
CA ALA A 123 -27.97 22.77 -12.95
C ALA A 123 -27.75 21.38 -13.60
N LEU A 124 -26.78 21.29 -14.51
CA LEU A 124 -26.37 20.02 -15.12
C LEU A 124 -25.37 19.30 -14.22
N LYS A 125 -25.89 18.43 -13.35
CA LYS A 125 -25.09 17.72 -12.33
C LYS A 125 -24.41 16.45 -12.87
N ALA A 126 -23.28 16.09 -12.28
CA ALA A 126 -22.61 14.81 -12.48
C ALA A 126 -23.30 13.69 -11.68
N GLU A 127 -23.91 14.03 -10.54
CA GLU A 127 -24.83 13.15 -9.83
C GLU A 127 -26.09 12.88 -10.65
N GLY A 128 -26.49 11.61 -10.72
CA GLY A 128 -27.66 11.18 -11.48
C GLY A 128 -28.03 9.75 -11.13
N LYS A 129 -29.19 9.29 -11.60
CA LYS A 129 -29.73 7.95 -11.28
C LYS A 129 -28.74 6.80 -11.59
N ASN A 130 -27.91 6.97 -12.62
CA ASN A 130 -26.92 5.99 -13.06
C ASN A 130 -25.50 6.25 -12.49
N ASN A 131 -25.36 7.14 -11.51
CA ASN A 131 -24.07 7.39 -10.88
C ASN A 131 -23.58 6.10 -10.19
N THR A 132 -22.36 5.68 -10.53
CA THR A 132 -21.70 4.49 -9.98
C THR A 132 -21.53 4.59 -8.47
N MET A 133 -21.47 5.80 -7.93
CA MET A 133 -21.44 6.10 -6.50
C MET A 133 -22.60 5.49 -5.71
N ASN A 134 -23.78 5.36 -6.33
CA ASN A 134 -24.98 4.81 -5.68
C ASN A 134 -24.90 3.29 -5.44
N GLN A 135 -23.87 2.62 -5.98
CA GLN A 135 -23.65 1.19 -5.81
C GLN A 135 -22.84 0.87 -4.54
N PHE A 136 -22.31 1.89 -3.85
CA PHE A 136 -21.44 1.75 -2.68
C PHE A 136 -22.09 2.44 -1.47
N HIS A 137 -22.66 1.63 -0.57
CA HIS A 137 -23.26 2.10 0.69
C HIS A 137 -22.23 2.11 1.82
#